data_AF-A0A3B9FQR3-F1
#
_entry.id   AF-A0A3B9FQR3-F1
#
_cell.length_a   1.000
_cell.length_b   1.000
_cell.length_c   1.000
_cell.angle_alpha   90.00
_cell.angle_beta   90.00
_cell.angle_gamma   90.00
#
_symmetry.space_group_name_H-M   'P 1'
#
loop_
_entity.id
_entity.type
_entity.pdbx_description
1 polymer ?
#
loop_
_entity_poly.entity_id
_entity_poly.type
_entity_poly.pdbx_seq_one_letter_code
_entity_poly.pdbx_strand_id
1 'polypeptide(L)' 'WKRIIIVTDEYHTGRALYAFGKVFEGSGIEVEAAGAPNEIFSREDWWLSDRGISAYFLETIKYPVYFFWDSEPELVRND' A
#
# COMPACT_ATOMS: atom_id res chain seq x y z
N TRP A 1 -11.19 19.05 -5.86
CA TRP A 1 -9.73 18.78 -5.82
C TRP A 1 -9.34 18.13 -7.13
N LYS A 2 -8.15 18.41 -7.70
CA LYS A 2 -7.70 17.80 -8.97
C LYS A 2 -6.62 16.74 -8.79
N ARG A 3 -5.96 16.72 -7.63
CA ARG A 3 -4.87 15.80 -7.29
C ARG A 3 -4.93 15.48 -5.80
N ILE A 4 -4.58 14.26 -5.44
CA ILE A 4 -4.38 13.80 -4.07
C ILE A 4 -3.02 13.13 -3.95
N ILE A 5 -2.36 13.31 -2.81
CA ILE A 5 -1.12 12.62 -2.46
C ILE A 5 -1.39 11.81 -1.20
N ILE A 6 -1.12 10.51 -1.27
CA ILE A 6 -1.26 9.58 -0.17
C ILE A 6 0.13 9.34 0.41
N VAL A 7 0.30 9.68 1.69
CA VAL A 7 1.55 9.43 2.40
C VAL A 7 1.38 8.15 3.21
N THR A 8 2.21 7.15 2.95
CA THR A 8 2.28 5.88 3.69
C THR A 8 3.72 5.62 4.11
N ASP A 9 4.01 4.51 4.79
CA ASP A 9 5.38 4.02 4.80
C ASP A 9 5.82 3.53 3.41
N GLU A 10 7.12 3.32 3.24
CA GLU A 10 7.70 2.88 1.97
C GLU A 10 7.20 1.50 1.48
N TYR A 11 6.68 0.65 2.37
CA TYR A 11 6.26 -0.71 2.05
C TYR A 11 4.85 -0.77 1.50
N HIS A 12 3.96 0.08 2.01
CA HIS A 12 2.55 0.10 1.62
C HIS A 12 2.25 1.07 0.47
N THR A 13 3.24 1.84 0.01
CA THR A 13 3.08 2.88 -1.02
C THR A 13 2.46 2.32 -2.31
N GLY A 14 2.94 1.17 -2.77
CA GLY A 14 2.43 0.54 -3.99
C GLY A 14 0.96 0.16 -3.88
N ARG A 15 0.58 -0.61 -2.85
CA ARG A 15 -0.81 -1.05 -2.68
C ARG A 15 -1.75 0.11 -2.40
N ALA A 16 -1.31 1.14 -1.67
CA ALA A 16 -2.09 2.35 -1.48
C ALA A 16 -2.36 3.06 -2.83
N LEU A 17 -1.34 3.24 -3.67
CA LEU A 17 -1.51 3.85 -4.99
C LEU A 17 -2.56 3.08 -5.83
N TYR A 18 -2.47 1.75 -5.87
CA TYR A 18 -3.43 0.93 -6.61
C TYR A 18 -4.85 1.00 -6.04
N ALA A 19 -5.00 0.80 -4.73
CA ALA A 19 -6.31 0.79 -4.08
C ALA A 19 -7.06 2.11 -4.30
N PHE A 20 -6.38 3.24 -4.05
CA PHE A 20 -6.99 4.55 -4.22
C PHE A 20 -7.12 4.95 -5.68
N GLY A 21 -6.20 4.50 -6.55
CA GLY A 21 -6.33 4.67 -8.00
C GLY A 21 -7.61 4.06 -8.54
N LYS A 22 -7.96 2.85 -8.10
CA LYS A 22 -9.24 2.19 -8.46
C LYS A 22 -10.46 2.95 -7.91
N VAL A 23 -10.41 3.38 -6.65
CA VAL A 23 -11.53 4.12 -6.03
C VAL A 23 -11.82 5.44 -6.75
N PHE A 24 -10.79 6.13 -7.22
CA PHE A 24 -10.92 7.42 -7.92
C PHE A 24 -10.94 7.31 -9.44
N GLU A 25 -10.97 6.09 -9.99
CA GLU A 25 -11.04 5.87 -11.43
C GLU A 25 -12.28 6.56 -12.03
N GLY A 26 -12.09 7.28 -13.15
CA GLY A 26 -13.17 8.04 -13.80
C GLY A 26 -13.59 9.34 -13.10
N SER A 27 -13.07 9.65 -11.91
CA SER A 27 -13.43 10.89 -11.17
C SER A 27 -12.69 12.15 -11.66
N GLY A 28 -11.65 11.99 -12.48
CA GLY A 28 -10.77 13.09 -12.90
C GLY A 28 -9.79 13.57 -11.82
N ILE A 29 -9.68 12.85 -10.70
CA ILE A 29 -8.70 13.08 -9.65
C ILE A 29 -7.44 12.27 -9.95
N GLU A 30 -6.29 12.95 -9.97
CA GLU A 30 -4.99 12.30 -10.07
C GLU A 30 -4.52 11.81 -8.70
N VAL A 31 -4.16 10.53 -8.61
CA VAL A 31 -3.73 9.89 -7.37
C VAL A 31 -2.23 9.66 -7.42
N GLU A 32 -1.51 10.16 -6.42
CA GLU A 32 -0.10 9.92 -6.20
C GLU A 32 0.12 9.29 -4.82
N ALA A 33 1.20 8.52 -4.65
CA ALA A 33 1.60 7.97 -3.37
C ALA A 33 3.07 8.24 -3.10
N ALA A 34 3.40 8.54 -1.85
CA ALA A 34 4.75 8.79 -1.37
C ALA A 34 5.03 7.98 -0.10
N GLY A 35 6.16 7.26 -0.10
CA GLY A 35 6.65 6.55 1.06
C GLY A 35 7.43 7.48 1.99
N ALA A 36 7.06 7.48 3.26
CA ALA A 36 7.79 8.11 4.35
C ALA A 36 8.65 7.04 5.07
N PRO A 37 9.85 7.40 5.55
CA PRO A 37 10.66 6.51 6.36
C PRO A 37 9.90 6.01 7.60
N ASN A 38 10.10 4.74 7.94
CA ASN A 38 9.55 4.14 9.14
C ASN A 38 10.64 4.06 10.22
N GLU A 39 10.30 4.37 11.48
CA GLU A 39 11.24 4.39 12.61
C GLU A 39 11.62 2.99 13.13
N ILE A 40 10.87 1.96 12.72
CA ILE A 40 11.01 0.59 13.23
C ILE A 40 11.88 -0.27 12.30
N PHE A 41 11.76 -0.06 10.99
CA PHE A 41 12.49 -0.79 9.96
C PHE A 41 12.55 0.00 8.66
N SER A 42 13.55 -0.28 7.83
CA SER A 42 13.78 0.35 6.53
C SER A 42 14.07 -0.70 5.46
N ARG A 43 14.15 -0.23 4.20
CA ARG A 43 14.47 -1.07 3.04
C ARG A 43 15.78 -1.85 3.22
N GLU A 44 16.70 -1.31 4.01
CA GLU A 44 18.02 -1.86 4.26
C GLU A 44 18.05 -2.88 5.40
N ASP A 45 17.03 -2.98 6.25
CA ASP A 45 17.09 -3.81 7.46
C ASP A 45 15.79 -4.51 7.87
N TRP A 46 14.74 -4.48 7.04
CA TRP A 46 13.41 -5.02 7.38
C TRP A 46 13.39 -6.45 7.91
N TRP A 47 14.32 -7.30 7.47
CA TRP A 47 14.41 -8.69 7.92
C TRP A 47 14.94 -8.84 9.35
N LEU A 48 15.44 -7.76 9.97
CA LEU A 48 15.93 -7.77 11.35
C LEU A 48 14.83 -7.50 12.38
N SER A 49 13.60 -7.19 11.96
CA SER A 49 12.47 -6.97 12.86
C SER A 49 11.25 -7.82 12.49
N ASP A 50 10.54 -8.33 13.49
CA ASP A 50 9.30 -9.08 13.27
C ASP A 50 8.27 -8.27 12.49
N ARG A 51 8.23 -6.95 12.74
CA ARG A 51 7.35 -6.01 12.05
C ARG A 51 7.75 -5.83 10.58
N GLY A 52 9.03 -5.71 10.27
CA GLY A 52 9.52 -5.60 8.90
C GLY A 52 9.35 -6.89 8.11
N ILE A 53 9.60 -8.05 8.72
CA ILE A 53 9.32 -9.37 8.13
C ILE A 53 7.83 -9.49 7.80
N SER A 54 6.96 -9.16 8.76
CA SER A 54 5.51 -9.23 8.57
C SER A 54 5.04 -8.27 7.48
N ALA A 55 5.52 -7.03 7.49
CA ALA A 55 5.16 -6.03 6.48
C ALA A 55 5.58 -6.47 5.08
N TYR A 56 6.82 -6.89 4.89
CA TYR A 56 7.34 -7.34 3.60
C TYR A 56 6.60 -8.59 3.07
N PHE A 57 6.41 -9.60 3.93
CA PHE A 57 5.74 -10.84 3.55
C PHE A 57 4.26 -10.61 3.24
N LEU A 58 3.55 -9.87 4.09
CA LEU A 58 2.13 -9.57 3.86
C LEU A 58 1.95 -8.68 2.63
N GLU A 59 2.87 -7.76 2.34
CA GLU A 59 2.77 -6.94 1.14
C GLU A 59 2.84 -7.79 -0.14
N THR A 60 3.71 -8.81 -0.15
CA THR A 60 3.83 -9.77 -1.27
C THR A 60 2.52 -10.53 -1.53
N ILE A 61 1.68 -10.73 -0.51
CA ILE A 61 0.37 -11.39 -0.62
C ILE A 61 -0.75 -10.38 -0.91
N LYS A 62 -0.81 -9.28 -0.14
CA LYS A 62 -1.88 -8.27 -0.22
C LYS A 62 -1.82 -7.48 -1.52
N TYR A 63 -0.63 -7.17 -2.02
CA TYR A 63 -0.48 -6.36 -3.23
C TYR A 63 -1.08 -7.05 -4.47
N PRO A 64 -0.74 -8.31 -4.83
CA PRO A 64 -1.38 -8.99 -5.95
C PRO A 64 -2.89 -9.12 -5.79
N VAL A 65 -3.38 -9.36 -4.57
CA VAL A 65 -4.81 -9.43 -4.29
C VAL A 65 -5.51 -8.12 -4.64
N TYR A 66 -4.98 -6.97 -4.22
CA TYR A 66 -5.52 -5.65 -4.60
C TYR A 66 -5.34 -5.32 -6.08
N PHE A 67 -4.30 -5.87 -6.72
CA PHE A 67 -4.10 -5.71 -8.15
C PHE A 67 -5.23 -6.41 -8.94
N PHE A 68 -5.56 -7.66 -8.59
CA PHE A 68 -6.54 -8.47 -9.33
C PHE A 68 -8.01 -8.26 -8.90
N TRP A 69 -8.28 -7.77 -7.69
CA TRP A 69 -9.64 -7.52 -7.22
C TRP A 69 -10.00 -6.03 -7.28
N ASP A 70 -11.22 -5.72 -7.73
CA ASP A 70 -11.71 -4.35 -7.88
C ASP A 70 -12.36 -3.78 -6.61
N SER A 71 -12.60 -4.63 -5.62
CA SER A 71 -13.12 -4.28 -4.30
C SER A 71 -12.39 -5.06 -3.20
N GLU A 72 -12.53 -4.63 -1.94
CA GLU A 72 -11.89 -5.30 -0.81
C GLU A 72 -12.28 -6.79 -0.76
N PRO A 73 -11.32 -7.72 -0.85
CA PRO A 73 -11.62 -9.15 -0.91
C PRO A 73 -12.00 -9.67 0.47
N GLU A 74 -13.08 -10.45 0.55
CA GLU A 74 -13.54 -11.07 1.81
C GLU A 74 -12.48 -11.98 2.47
N LEU A 75 -11.53 -12.49 1.68
CA LEU A 75 -10.44 -13.36 2.12
C LEU A 75 -9.36 -12.62 2.93
N VAL A 76 -9.16 -11.31 2.68
CA VAL A 76 -8.06 -10.53 3.26
C VAL A 76 -8.64 -9.22 3.78
N ARG A 77 -8.95 -9.21 5.07
CA ARG A 77 -9.45 -8.03 5.77
C ARG A 77 -8.30 -7.21 6.36
N ASN A 78 -8.52 -5.91 6.55
CA ASN A 78 -7.55 -4.96 7.11
C ASN A 78 -7.88 -4.54 8.56
N ASP A 79 -8.72 -5.30 9.26
CA ASP A 79 -9.02 -5.11 10.69
C ASP A 79 -7.91 -5.62 11.62
#